data_AF-A0A494Y8A3-F1
#
_entry.id   AF-A0A494Y8A3-F1
#
_cell.length_a   1.000
_cell.length_b   1.000
_cell.length_c   1.000
_cell.angle_alpha   90.00
_cell.angle_beta   90.00
_cell.angle_gamma   90.00
#
_symmetry.space_group_name_H-M   'P 1'
#
loop_
_entity.id
_entity.type
_entity.pdbx_description
1 polymer ?
#
loop_
_entity_poly.entity_id
_entity_poly.type
_entity_poly.pdbx_seq_one_letter_code
_entity_poly.pdbx_strand_id
1 'polypeptide(L)'
;MRFSLPVIAAATAATLFSATALADVAQPDMDAALRSLETAKHQIELADKTPDKEGHASKASALILQAIDEVRASIKARNEDGK
;
A
#
# COMPACT_ATOMS: atom_id res chain seq x y z
N MET A 1 48.30 52.82 18.58
CA MET A 1 46.91 52.76 19.10
C MET A 1 45.94 52.96 17.93
N ARG A 2 45.55 51.87 17.25
CA ARG A 2 44.51 51.81 16.19
C ARG A 2 43.89 50.40 16.21
N PHE A 3 42.57 50.38 16.12
CA PHE A 3 41.57 49.34 16.44
C PHE A 3 41.58 48.14 15.45
N SER A 4 41.37 46.88 15.90
CA SER A 4 40.10 46.10 15.96
C SER A 4 39.55 45.73 14.55
N LEU A 5 39.11 44.52 14.14
CA LEU A 5 38.54 43.29 14.73
C LEU A 5 38.86 42.05 13.83
N PRO A 6 38.71 40.80 14.32
CA PRO A 6 38.75 39.59 13.51
C PRO A 6 37.44 39.37 12.73
N VAL A 7 37.52 39.20 11.41
CA VAL A 7 36.38 38.79 10.58
C VAL A 7 36.17 37.29 10.76
N ILE A 8 35.23 36.92 11.64
CA ILE A 8 34.76 35.55 11.79
C ILE A 8 33.78 35.29 10.64
N ALA A 9 34.26 34.59 9.60
CA ALA A 9 33.40 34.05 8.56
C ALA A 9 32.66 32.82 9.12
N ALA A 10 31.43 33.02 9.57
CA ALA A 10 30.54 31.94 9.98
C ALA A 10 30.08 31.15 8.74
N ALA A 11 30.72 30.02 8.47
CA ALA A 11 30.26 29.04 7.50
C ALA A 11 29.15 28.17 8.11
N THR A 12 27.90 28.62 8.04
CA THR A 12 26.75 27.77 8.34
C THR A 12 26.24 27.13 7.05
N ALA A 13 26.80 25.97 6.71
CA ALA A 13 26.25 25.08 5.71
C ALA A 13 24.98 24.42 6.28
N ALA A 14 23.82 25.01 5.99
CA ALA A 14 22.54 24.37 6.24
C ALA A 14 22.35 23.25 5.21
N THR A 15 22.76 22.03 5.56
CA THR A 15 22.37 20.83 4.82
C THR A 15 20.86 20.64 4.99
N LEU A 16 20.11 21.01 3.95
CA LEU A 16 18.69 20.72 3.84
C LEU A 16 18.51 19.20 3.71
N PHE A 17 18.29 18.54 4.85
CA PHE A 17 17.72 17.20 4.88
C PHE A 17 16.21 17.35 4.80
N SER A 18 15.63 17.22 3.61
CA SER A 18 14.20 17.05 3.45
C SER A 18 13.91 15.59 3.16
N ALA A 19 13.42 14.92 4.19
CA ALA A 19 12.91 13.56 4.15
C ALA A 19 11.85 13.44 3.06
N THR A 20 12.06 12.54 2.11
CA THR A 20 11.00 12.01 1.27
C THR A 20 10.07 11.21 2.17
N ALA A 21 9.01 11.85 2.65
CA ALA A 21 7.85 11.13 3.15
C ALA A 21 7.37 10.26 1.98
N LEU A 22 7.49 8.94 2.11
CA LEU A 22 6.83 7.98 1.23
C LEU A 22 5.33 8.24 1.38
N ALA A 23 4.79 9.08 0.50
CA ALA A 23 3.36 9.28 0.42
C ALA A 23 2.79 7.95 -0.08
N ASP A 24 1.91 7.35 0.72
CA ASP A 24 1.10 6.22 0.32
C ASP A 24 0.35 6.64 -0.97
N VAL A 25 0.76 6.08 -2.12
CA VAL A 25 0.17 6.46 -3.40
C VAL A 25 -1.25 5.92 -3.39
N ALA A 26 -2.24 6.80 -3.46
CA ALA A 26 -3.64 6.36 -3.50
C ALA A 26 -3.86 5.42 -4.70
N GLN A 27 -4.35 4.20 -4.43
CA GLN A 27 -4.58 3.14 -5.41
C GLN A 27 -6.09 2.81 -5.54
N PRO A 28 -6.94 3.79 -5.94
CA PRO A 28 -8.40 3.64 -5.84
C PRO A 28 -8.96 2.45 -6.62
N ASP A 29 -8.37 2.12 -7.76
CA ASP A 29 -8.78 0.97 -8.57
C ASP A 29 -8.40 -0.37 -7.92
N MET A 30 -7.24 -0.45 -7.27
CA MET A 30 -6.83 -1.65 -6.54
C MET A 30 -7.67 -1.85 -5.28
N ASP A 31 -7.98 -0.77 -4.58
CA ASP A 31 -8.91 -0.80 -3.44
C ASP A 31 -10.31 -1.24 -3.88
N ALA A 32 -10.78 -0.76 -5.05
CA ALA A 32 -12.05 -1.18 -5.63
C ALA A 32 -12.05 -2.66 -6.02
N ALA A 33 -10.95 -3.15 -6.59
CA ALA A 33 -10.76 -4.56 -6.91
C ALA A 33 -10.81 -5.41 -5.63
N LEU A 34 -10.10 -5.02 -4.57
CA LEU A 34 -10.10 -5.70 -3.27
C LEU A 34 -11.52 -5.82 -2.71
N ARG A 35 -12.25 -4.70 -2.64
CA ARG A 35 -13.65 -4.69 -2.17
C ARG A 35 -14.55 -5.60 -3.00
N SER A 36 -14.33 -5.66 -4.31
CA SER A 36 -15.11 -6.50 -5.22
C SER A 36 -14.85 -7.98 -4.99
N LEU A 37 -13.59 -8.36 -4.76
CA LEU A 37 -13.20 -9.72 -4.42
C LEU A 37 -13.74 -10.16 -3.05
N GLU A 38 -13.65 -9.30 -2.04
CA GLU A 38 -14.22 -9.55 -0.71
C GLU A 38 -15.74 -9.73 -0.76
N THR A 39 -16.41 -8.89 -1.57
CA THR A 39 -17.85 -9.04 -1.84
C THR A 39 -18.16 -10.37 -2.52
N ALA A 40 -17.41 -10.74 -3.57
CA ALA A 40 -17.60 -12.00 -4.27
C ALA A 40 -17.42 -13.21 -3.35
N LYS A 41 -16.36 -13.23 -2.52
CA LYS A 41 -16.15 -14.26 -1.51
C LYS A 41 -17.36 -14.37 -0.59
N HIS A 42 -17.84 -13.25 -0.06
CA HIS A 42 -19.00 -13.26 0.83
C HIS A 42 -20.26 -13.82 0.16
N GLN A 43 -20.52 -13.48 -1.11
CA GLN A 43 -21.66 -14.03 -1.85
C GLN A 43 -21.56 -15.53 -2.04
N ILE A 44 -20.36 -16.07 -2.29
CA ILE A 44 -20.16 -17.52 -2.39
C ILE A 44 -20.40 -18.20 -1.04
N GLU A 45 -19.86 -17.66 0.06
CA GLU A 45 -20.08 -18.19 1.41
C GLU A 45 -21.57 -18.16 1.81
N LEU A 46 -22.32 -17.16 1.36
CA LEU A 46 -23.76 -17.09 1.56
C LEU A 46 -24.52 -18.11 0.71
N ALA A 47 -24.07 -18.36 -0.52
CA ALA A 47 -24.66 -19.36 -1.41
C ALA A 47 -24.37 -20.79 -0.93
N ASP A 48 -23.21 -21.02 -0.33
CA ASP A 48 -22.76 -22.30 0.23
C ASP A 48 -23.40 -22.65 1.59
N LYS A 49 -24.52 -22.01 1.94
CA LYS A 49 -25.35 -22.40 3.09
C LYS A 49 -25.96 -23.80 2.94
N THR A 50 -26.04 -24.32 1.72
CA THR A 50 -26.35 -25.71 1.42
C THR A 50 -25.06 -26.46 1.09
N PRO A 51 -24.87 -27.71 1.53
CA PRO A 51 -23.61 -28.42 1.33
C PRO A 51 -23.15 -28.43 -0.13
N ASP A 52 -22.00 -27.83 -0.43
CA ASP A 52 -21.29 -27.90 -1.71
C ASP A 52 -20.77 -29.32 -1.97
N LYS A 53 -21.66 -30.18 -2.47
CA LYS A 53 -21.37 -31.60 -2.76
C LYS A 53 -20.28 -31.78 -3.81
N GLU A 54 -20.13 -30.81 -4.71
CA GLU A 54 -19.19 -30.88 -5.85
C GLU A 54 -17.87 -30.13 -5.56
N GLY A 55 -17.79 -29.38 -4.45
CA GLY A 55 -16.59 -28.64 -4.04
C GLY A 55 -16.32 -27.37 -4.88
N HIS A 56 -17.27 -26.94 -5.70
CA HIS A 56 -17.11 -25.81 -6.59
C HIS A 56 -17.10 -24.46 -5.85
N ALA A 57 -17.96 -24.29 -4.85
CA ALA A 57 -18.00 -23.08 -4.02
C ALA A 57 -16.71 -22.97 -3.18
N SER A 58 -16.25 -24.09 -2.62
CA SER A 58 -14.96 -24.15 -1.91
C SER A 58 -13.78 -23.79 -2.81
N LYS A 59 -13.74 -24.35 -4.03
CA LYS A 59 -12.69 -24.03 -5.00
C LYS A 59 -12.73 -22.57 -5.45
N ALA A 60 -13.91 -22.03 -5.71
CA ALA A 60 -14.06 -20.64 -6.09
C ALA A 60 -13.62 -19.68 -4.97
N SER A 61 -13.99 -19.98 -3.72
CA SER A 61 -13.52 -19.22 -2.55
C SER A 61 -12.00 -19.23 -2.42
N ALA A 62 -11.35 -20.37 -2.66
CA ALA A 62 -9.89 -20.48 -2.63
C ALA A 62 -9.22 -19.61 -3.71
N LEU A 63 -9.75 -19.60 -4.93
CA LEU A 63 -9.23 -18.75 -6.02
C LEU A 63 -9.41 -17.25 -5.71
N ILE A 64 -10.53 -16.86 -5.11
CA ILE A 64 -10.77 -15.47 -4.71
C ILE A 64 -9.79 -15.05 -3.61
N LEU A 65 -9.50 -15.92 -2.64
CA LEU A 65 -8.50 -15.64 -1.61
C LEU A 65 -7.12 -15.41 -2.21
N GLN A 66 -6.69 -16.26 -3.15
CA GLN A 66 -5.43 -16.06 -3.87
C GLN A 66 -5.40 -14.71 -4.61
N ALA A 67 -6.49 -14.33 -5.27
CA ALA A 67 -6.59 -13.04 -5.94
C ALA A 67 -6.51 -11.85 -4.96
N ILE A 68 -7.12 -11.97 -3.78
CA ILE A 68 -7.04 -10.94 -2.72
C ILE A 68 -5.59 -10.76 -2.27
N ASP A 69 -4.87 -11.87 -2.06
CA ASP A 69 -3.47 -11.82 -1.61
C ASP A 69 -2.57 -11.14 -2.65
N GLU A 70 -2.74 -11.45 -3.94
CA GLU A 70 -1.99 -10.80 -5.03
C GLU A 70 -2.33 -9.29 -5.15
N VAL A 71 -3.60 -8.91 -5.02
CA VAL A 71 -4.00 -7.49 -5.03
C VAL A 71 -3.37 -6.74 -3.86
N ARG A 72 -3.38 -7.31 -2.66
CA ARG A 72 -2.72 -6.73 -1.48
C ARG A 72 -1.21 -6.60 -1.66
N ALA A 73 -0.57 -7.62 -2.22
CA ALA A 73 0.86 -7.58 -2.51
C ALA A 73 1.19 -6.48 -3.53
N SER A 74 0.35 -6.32 -4.56
CA SER A 74 0.51 -5.27 -5.57
C SER A 74 0.33 -3.86 -5.00
N ILE A 75 -0.68 -3.64 -4.14
CA ILE A 75 -0.85 -2.36 -3.41
C ILE A 75 0.40 -2.07 -2.58
N LYS A 76 0.85 -3.05 -1.78
CA LYS A 76 2.05 -2.91 -0.94
C LYS A 76 3.29 -2.56 -1.76
N ALA A 77 3.54 -3.29 -2.85
CA ALA A 77 4.69 -3.06 -3.72
C ALA A 77 4.68 -1.65 -4.32
N ARG A 78 3.51 -1.17 -4.78
CA ARG A 78 3.38 0.16 -5.38
C ARG A 78 3.53 1.28 -4.36
N ASN A 79 3.06 1.06 -3.14
CA ASN A 79 3.25 1.99 -2.03
C ASN A 79 4.72 2.05 -1.58
N GLU A 80 5.45 0.94 -1.65
CA GLU A 80 6.90 0.87 -1.43
C GLU A 80 7.68 1.54 -2.57
N ASP A 81 7.21 1.40 -3.81
CA ASP A 81 7.85 1.97 -4.99
C ASP A 81 7.59 3.49 -5.17
N GLY A 82 6.59 4.05 -4.47
CA GLY A 82 6.30 5.49 -4.45
C GLY A 82 5.99 6.13 -5.81
N LYS A 83 5.55 5.32 -6.80
CA LYS A 83 5.22 5.77 -8.17
C LYS A 83 3.73 5.83 -8.43
#